data_AF-A0A7C2ZXV1-F1
#
_entry.id   AF-A0A7C2ZXV1-F1
#
_cell.length_a   1.000
_cell.length_b   1.000
_cell.length_c   1.000
_cell.angle_alpha   90.00
_cell.angle_beta   90.00
_cell.angle_gamma   90.00
#
_symmetry.space_group_name_H-M   'P 1'
#
loop_
_entity.id
_entity.type
_entity.pdbx_description
1 polymer ?
#
loop_
_entity_poly.entity_id
_entity_poly.type
_entity_poly.pdbx_seq_one_letter_code
_entity_poly.pdbx_strand_id
1 'polypeptide(L)'
;MALTAEEPLAGTPAEEDYRLFVARPALGSDYEEEDVLALYQRGDWHSWEEIIRWLEGPGRTDPALTPNEVVYLLDDLRRLRERGVPFTADPRRAYLLARSLRYRPSPPF
;
A
#
# COMPACT_ATOMS: atom_id res chain seq x y z
N MET A 1 55.48 -24.03 7.98
CA MET A 1 54.45 -24.17 9.03
C MET A 1 53.67 -22.86 9.10
N ALA A 2 52.34 -22.98 9.05
CA ALA A 2 51.28 -22.03 9.41
C ALA A 2 51.09 -20.70 8.63
N LEU A 3 49.97 -20.66 7.89
CA LEU A 3 49.20 -19.49 7.47
C LEU A 3 48.52 -18.81 8.67
N THR A 4 48.38 -17.49 8.66
CA THR A 4 47.33 -16.71 9.38
C THR A 4 47.41 -15.26 8.84
N ALA A 5 46.36 -14.51 8.51
CA ALA A 5 44.92 -14.73 8.58
C ALA A 5 44.26 -13.86 7.50
N GLU A 6 43.18 -14.39 6.97
CA GLU A 6 42.17 -13.68 6.19
C GLU A 6 41.52 -12.59 7.05
N GLU A 7 41.31 -11.39 6.53
CA GLU A 7 40.37 -10.42 7.11
C GLU A 7 38.95 -10.75 6.61
N PRO A 8 38.01 -11.16 7.48
CA PRO A 8 36.63 -11.35 7.09
C PRO A 8 35.83 -10.04 7.17
N LEU A 9 35.22 -9.71 6.02
CA LEU A 9 33.86 -9.20 5.79
C LEU A 9 33.24 -8.25 6.82
N ALA A 10 32.90 -7.06 6.33
CA ALA A 10 32.03 -6.05 6.93
C ALA A 10 30.96 -6.64 7.86
N GLY A 11 30.98 -6.17 9.10
CA GLY A 11 30.21 -6.69 10.21
C GLY A 11 28.71 -6.81 9.92
N THR A 12 28.16 -7.95 10.32
CA THR A 12 26.73 -8.10 10.56
C THR A 12 26.28 -7.06 11.58
N PRO A 13 25.20 -6.30 11.32
CA PRO A 13 24.70 -5.33 12.27
C PRO A 13 24.36 -6.02 13.60
N ALA A 14 24.68 -5.36 14.72
CA ALA A 14 24.39 -5.86 16.06
C ALA A 14 22.88 -6.11 16.25
N GLU A 15 22.50 -7.10 17.06
CA GLU A 15 21.09 -7.47 17.29
C GLU A 15 20.18 -6.29 17.70
N GLU A 16 20.74 -5.23 18.29
CA GLU A 16 20.05 -3.98 18.59
C GLU A 16 19.61 -3.20 17.34
N ASP A 17 20.44 -3.19 16.31
CA ASP A 17 20.14 -2.57 15.02
C ASP A 17 19.12 -3.41 14.25
N TYR A 18 19.18 -4.73 14.40
CA TYR A 18 18.13 -5.61 13.90
C TYR A 18 16.79 -5.25 14.52
N ARG A 19 16.70 -5.10 15.86
CA ARG A 19 15.46 -4.62 16.50
C ARG A 19 15.05 -3.23 16.04
N LEU A 20 15.96 -2.30 15.76
CA LEU A 20 15.59 -1.01 15.16
C LEU A 20 15.04 -1.16 13.73
N PHE A 21 15.53 -2.13 12.97
CA PHE A 21 15.08 -2.45 11.61
C PHE A 21 13.78 -3.27 11.60
N VAL A 22 13.55 -4.16 12.58
CA VAL A 22 12.31 -4.94 12.75
C VAL A 22 11.26 -4.20 13.60
N ALA A 23 11.64 -3.13 14.31
CA ALA A 23 10.76 -2.26 15.12
C ALA A 23 10.54 -0.86 14.52
N ARG A 24 10.92 -0.62 13.26
CA ARG A 24 10.08 0.28 12.45
C ARG A 24 8.78 -0.50 12.23
N PRO A 25 7.61 0.01 12.60
CA PRO A 25 6.39 -0.65 12.18
C PRO A 25 6.43 -0.78 10.66
N ALA A 26 6.64 -1.99 10.16
CA ALA A 26 6.09 -2.46 8.89
C ALA A 26 4.56 -2.63 9.04
N LEU A 27 3.93 -1.71 9.76
CA LEU A 27 2.54 -1.70 10.20
C LEU A 27 2.01 -0.29 9.90
N GLY A 28 2.04 0.12 8.63
CA GLY A 28 1.11 1.18 8.24
C GLY A 28 -0.29 0.65 8.54
N SER A 29 -1.16 1.45 9.15
CA SER A 29 -2.53 1.04 9.33
C SER A 29 -3.18 0.77 7.97
N ASP A 30 -4.33 0.12 7.99
CA ASP A 30 -5.18 0.12 6.81
C ASP A 30 -5.57 1.57 6.45
N TYR A 31 -5.94 1.83 5.20
CA TYR A 31 -6.37 3.17 4.82
C TYR A 31 -7.75 3.50 5.40
N GLU A 32 -7.95 4.74 5.81
CA GLU A 32 -9.20 5.27 6.36
C GLU A 32 -9.98 6.08 5.31
N GLU A 33 -11.14 6.63 5.68
CA GLU A 33 -11.95 7.41 4.74
C GLU A 33 -11.18 8.65 4.28
N GLU A 34 -10.46 9.27 5.21
CA GLU A 34 -9.62 10.46 5.06
C GLU A 34 -8.53 10.28 3.99
N ASP A 35 -7.95 9.09 3.88
CA ASP A 35 -6.93 8.76 2.87
C ASP A 35 -7.53 8.75 1.46
N VAL A 36 -8.76 8.23 1.32
CA VAL A 36 -9.51 8.28 0.06
C VAL A 36 -9.89 9.71 -0.29
N LEU A 37 -10.27 10.54 0.70
CA LEU A 37 -10.50 11.96 0.47
C LEU A 37 -9.22 12.66 0.00
N ALA A 38 -8.06 12.40 0.61
CA ALA A 38 -6.78 12.97 0.21
C ALA A 38 -6.40 12.54 -1.22
N LEU A 39 -6.59 11.27 -1.56
CA LEU A 39 -6.40 10.74 -2.92
C LEU A 39 -7.26 11.47 -3.96
N TYR A 40 -8.54 11.73 -3.66
CA TYR A 40 -9.44 12.44 -4.56
C TYR A 40 -9.10 13.93 -4.71
N GLN A 41 -8.29 14.51 -3.83
CA GLN A 41 -7.77 15.87 -3.98
C GLN A 41 -6.53 15.94 -4.89
N ARG A 42 -5.93 14.80 -5.27
CA ARG A 42 -4.73 14.74 -6.13
C ARG A 42 -5.03 14.80 -7.63
N GLY A 43 -6.27 14.60 -8.04
CA GLY A 43 -6.65 14.67 -9.43
C GLY A 43 -8.15 14.56 -9.67
N ASP A 44 -8.58 15.04 -10.83
CA ASP A 44 -9.93 14.84 -11.36
C ASP A 44 -10.01 13.43 -11.98
N TRP A 45 -10.40 12.46 -11.16
CA TRP A 45 -10.46 11.05 -11.56
C TRP A 45 -11.73 10.73 -12.35
N HIS A 46 -11.60 9.92 -13.41
CA HIS A 46 -12.72 9.49 -14.25
C HIS A 46 -12.92 7.98 -14.27
N SER A 47 -11.99 7.20 -13.71
CA SER A 47 -12.09 5.75 -13.63
C SER A 47 -11.24 5.17 -12.50
N TRP A 48 -11.58 3.95 -12.05
CA TRP A 48 -10.73 3.20 -11.12
C TRP A 48 -9.33 2.96 -11.68
N GLU A 49 -9.22 2.75 -12.99
CA GLU A 49 -7.96 2.49 -13.69
C GLU A 49 -7.01 3.71 -13.65
N GLU A 50 -7.55 4.92 -13.70
CA GLU A 50 -6.73 6.14 -13.55
C GLU A 50 -6.14 6.25 -12.15
N ILE A 51 -6.95 6.01 -11.12
CA ILE A 51 -6.52 6.04 -9.73
C ILE A 51 -5.46 4.94 -9.49
N ILE A 52 -5.69 3.72 -9.99
CA ILE A 52 -4.75 2.60 -9.87
C ILE A 52 -3.40 2.97 -10.53
N ARG A 53 -3.41 3.47 -11.76
CA ARG A 53 -2.18 3.86 -12.46
C ARG A 53 -1.43 4.98 -11.74
N TRP A 54 -2.15 5.93 -11.15
CA TRP A 54 -1.54 6.98 -10.34
C TRP A 54 -0.91 6.42 -9.07
N LEU A 55 -1.62 5.56 -8.32
CA LEU A 55 -1.11 4.89 -7.12
C LEU A 55 0.09 3.97 -7.41
N GLU A 56 0.14 3.36 -8.60
CA GLU A 56 1.28 2.55 -9.05
C GLU A 56 2.51 3.38 -9.43
N GLY A 57 2.34 4.66 -9.75
CA GLY A 57 3.41 5.59 -10.09
C GLY A 57 3.57 6.68 -9.01
N PRO A 58 3.14 7.92 -9.27
CA PRO A 58 3.34 9.05 -8.35
C PRO A 58 2.81 8.83 -6.93
N GLY A 59 1.69 8.11 -6.79
CA GLY A 59 1.02 7.90 -5.50
C GLY A 59 1.82 7.03 -4.51
N ARG A 60 2.80 6.25 -4.97
CA ARG A 60 3.69 5.47 -4.08
C ARG A 60 4.53 6.35 -3.15
N THR A 61 4.74 7.60 -3.54
CA THR A 61 5.55 8.58 -2.82
C THR A 61 4.71 9.77 -2.34
N ASP A 62 3.37 9.69 -2.40
CA ASP A 62 2.52 10.77 -1.94
C ASP A 62 2.65 10.92 -0.41
N PRO A 63 2.89 12.12 0.12
CA PRO A 63 3.08 12.31 1.56
C PRO A 63 1.79 12.11 2.38
N ALA A 64 0.61 12.07 1.74
CA ALA A 64 -0.64 11.80 2.41
C ALA A 64 -0.96 10.31 2.53
N LEU A 65 -0.17 9.42 1.92
CA LEU A 65 -0.38 7.98 1.97
C LEU A 65 0.88 7.26 2.44
N THR A 66 0.73 6.37 3.41
CA THR A 66 1.80 5.46 3.78
C THR A 66 1.94 4.35 2.73
N PRO A 67 3.13 3.73 2.59
CA PRO A 67 3.31 2.63 1.64
C PRO A 67 2.32 1.47 1.83
N ASN A 68 1.85 1.22 3.07
CA ASN A 68 0.90 0.15 3.34
C ASN A 68 -0.53 0.54 2.94
N GLU A 69 -0.94 1.78 3.18
CA GLU A 69 -2.23 2.32 2.72
C GLU A 69 -2.33 2.23 1.19
N VAL A 70 -1.26 2.57 0.46
CA VAL A 70 -1.20 2.43 -1.00
C VAL A 70 -1.42 0.99 -1.43
N VAL A 71 -0.82 0.02 -0.75
CA VAL A 71 -1.00 -1.42 -1.05
C VAL A 71 -2.46 -1.84 -0.87
N TYR A 72 -3.07 -1.48 0.26
CA TYR A 72 -4.46 -1.82 0.53
C TYR A 72 -5.44 -1.10 -0.41
N LEU A 73 -5.22 0.18 -0.71
CA LEU A 73 -6.00 0.93 -1.70
C LEU A 73 -5.94 0.27 -3.07
N LEU A 74 -4.73 -0.11 -3.52
CA LEU A 74 -4.55 -0.79 -4.80
C LEU A 74 -5.31 -2.12 -4.86
N ASP A 75 -5.25 -2.94 -3.81
CA ASP A 75 -5.97 -4.21 -3.78
C ASP A 75 -7.49 -4.01 -3.93
N ASP A 76 -8.07 -3.09 -3.16
CA ASP A 76 -9.52 -2.85 -3.21
C ASP A 76 -9.97 -2.20 -4.51
N LEU A 77 -9.22 -1.21 -5.03
CA LEU A 77 -9.54 -0.57 -6.30
C LEU A 77 -9.45 -1.55 -7.47
N ARG A 78 -8.48 -2.47 -7.45
CA ARG A 78 -8.40 -3.57 -8.43
C ARG A 78 -9.61 -4.48 -8.34
N ARG A 79 -10.07 -4.84 -7.13
CA ARG A 79 -11.30 -5.63 -6.95
C ARG A 79 -12.54 -4.90 -7.46
N LEU A 80 -12.65 -3.59 -7.24
CA LEU A 80 -13.75 -2.77 -7.79
C LEU A 80 -13.77 -2.83 -9.31
N ARG A 81 -12.60 -2.65 -9.93
CA ARG A 81 -12.42 -2.77 -11.39
C ARG A 81 -12.77 -4.16 -11.90
N GLU A 82 -12.20 -5.21 -11.29
CA GLU A 82 -12.39 -6.61 -11.72
C GLU A 82 -13.84 -7.08 -11.58
N ARG A 83 -14.57 -6.58 -10.58
CA ARG A 83 -15.99 -6.85 -10.39
C ARG A 83 -16.91 -5.95 -11.23
N GLY A 84 -16.35 -5.07 -12.07
CA GLY A 84 -17.11 -4.17 -12.93
C GLY A 84 -17.96 -3.15 -12.16
N VAL A 85 -17.55 -2.78 -10.94
CA VAL A 85 -18.28 -1.79 -10.14
C VAL A 85 -18.16 -0.43 -10.83
N PRO A 86 -19.29 0.27 -11.10
CA PRO A 86 -19.24 1.59 -11.73
C PRO A 86 -18.38 2.58 -10.94
N PHE A 87 -17.60 3.38 -11.66
CA PHE A 87 -16.79 4.43 -11.06
C PHE A 87 -17.66 5.50 -10.38
N THR A 88 -17.14 6.10 -9.31
CA THR A 88 -17.76 7.25 -8.66
C THR A 88 -16.72 8.32 -8.33
N ALA A 89 -17.09 9.57 -8.63
CA ALA A 89 -16.31 10.75 -8.28
C ALA A 89 -16.51 11.18 -6.80
N ASP A 90 -17.41 10.52 -6.06
CA ASP A 90 -17.64 10.78 -4.64
C ASP A 90 -16.65 9.94 -3.79
N PRO A 91 -15.72 10.56 -3.04
CA PRO A 91 -14.68 9.84 -2.32
C PRO A 91 -15.24 8.97 -1.20
N ARG A 92 -16.29 9.43 -0.51
CA ARG A 92 -16.92 8.67 0.57
C ARG A 92 -17.62 7.43 0.02
N ARG A 93 -18.29 7.57 -1.11
CA ARG A 93 -18.90 6.43 -1.81
C ARG A 93 -17.84 5.45 -2.30
N ALA A 94 -16.70 5.93 -2.80
CA ALA A 94 -15.59 5.09 -3.20
C ALA A 94 -15.04 4.26 -2.02
N TYR A 95 -14.81 4.90 -0.86
CA TYR A 95 -14.40 4.22 0.38
C TYR A 95 -15.39 3.11 0.78
N LEU A 96 -16.69 3.43 0.83
CA LEU A 96 -17.72 2.45 1.19
C LEU A 96 -17.79 1.27 0.21
N LEU A 97 -17.67 1.54 -1.10
CA LEU A 97 -17.65 0.50 -2.12
C LEU A 97 -16.43 -0.41 -1.94
N ALA A 98 -15.24 0.15 -1.76
CA ALA A 98 -14.01 -0.59 -1.53
C ALA A 98 -14.11 -1.49 -0.29
N ARG A 99 -14.59 -0.95 0.84
CA ARG A 99 -14.81 -1.69 2.09
C ARG A 99 -15.83 -2.82 1.95
N SER A 100 -16.92 -2.59 1.22
CA SER A 100 -17.97 -3.61 1.01
C SER A 100 -17.45 -4.88 0.32
N LEU A 101 -16.40 -4.76 -0.51
CA LEU A 101 -15.83 -5.90 -1.22
C LEU A 101 -14.88 -6.73 -0.35
N ARG A 102 -14.28 -6.15 0.70
CA ARG A 102 -13.42 -6.91 1.62
C ARG A 102 -14.19 -7.92 2.45
N TYR A 103 -15.40 -7.56 2.88
CA TYR A 103 -16.23 -8.41 3.73
C TYR A 103 -17.05 -9.45 2.95
N ARG A 104 -17.03 -9.39 1.60
CA ARG A 104 -17.64 -10.42 0.74
C ARG A 104 -16.55 -11.33 0.18
N PRO A 105 -16.28 -12.49 0.81
CA PRO A 105 -15.31 -13.44 0.28
C PRO A 105 -15.70 -13.80 -1.15
N SER A 106 -14.72 -13.73 -2.06
CA SER A 106 -14.87 -14.34 -3.38
C SER A 106 -15.17 -15.82 -3.15
N PRO A 107 -16.22 -16.40 -3.76
CA PRO A 107 -16.45 -17.84 -3.62
C PRO A 107 -15.20 -18.59 -4.11
N PRO A 108 -14.77 -19.66 -3.42
CA PRO A 108 -13.75 -20.53 -3.98
C PRO A 108 -14.28 -21.07 -5.31
N PHE A 109 -13.45 -20.97 -6.35
CA PHE A 109 -13.71 -21.59 -7.65
C PHE A 109 -13.81 -23.11 -7.52
#